data_AF-A0A2M8D391-F1
#
_entry.id   AF-A0A2M8D391-F1
#
_cell.length_a   1.000
_cell.length_b   1.000
_cell.length_c   1.000
_cell.angle_alpha   90.00
_cell.angle_beta   90.00
_cell.angle_gamma   90.00
#
_symmetry.space_group_name_H-M   'P 1'
#
loop_
_entity.id
_entity.type
_entity.pdbx_description
1 polymer ?
#
loop_
_entity_poly.entity_id
_entity_poly.type
_entity_poly.pdbx_seq_one_letter_code
_entity_poly.pdbx_strand_id
1 'polypeptide(L)'
;FTAKVTGSHANFINTPYLESLGTELSYFERLWSRFSLTRKWFKMYKGYRAMKGMEQSASSGGKKKAWKDVWSAGQTVGLITDTKPAAEIVSEVIREYSEAKKQLP
;
A
#
# COMPACT_ATOMS: atom_id res chain seq x y z
N PHE A 1 -4.23 4.38 4.47
CA PHE A 1 -3.31 3.50 5.21
C PHE A 1 -1.90 3.68 4.64
N THR A 2 -0.88 3.72 5.50
CA THR A 2 0.56 3.54 5.18
C THR A 2 1.29 4.59 4.30
N ALA A 3 1.47 5.82 4.81
CA ALA A 3 2.37 6.84 4.23
C ALA A 3 3.87 6.47 4.29
N LYS A 4 4.23 5.33 4.91
CA LYS A 4 5.62 4.94 5.22
C LYS A 4 6.27 4.10 4.12
N VAL A 5 5.49 3.41 3.29
CA VAL A 5 6.02 2.54 2.21
C VAL A 5 6.25 3.31 0.92
N THR A 6 5.31 4.17 0.51
CA THR A 6 5.36 4.90 -0.78
C THR A 6 5.46 6.41 -0.63
N GLY A 7 5.32 6.95 0.58
CA GLY A 7 5.25 8.40 0.82
C GLY A 7 3.93 9.05 0.38
N SER A 8 2.99 8.28 -0.19
CA SER A 8 1.67 8.70 -0.65
C SER A 8 0.57 7.79 -0.10
N HIS A 9 -0.69 8.25 -0.11
CA HIS A 9 -1.81 7.43 0.36
C HIS A 9 -2.14 6.34 -0.66
N ALA A 10 -2.00 5.07 -0.27
CA ALA A 10 -2.35 3.90 -1.09
C ALA A 10 -3.00 2.81 -0.22
N ASN A 11 -3.80 1.95 -0.84
CA ASN A 11 -4.49 0.85 -0.17
C ASN A 11 -3.67 -0.44 -0.32
N PHE A 12 -3.37 -1.08 0.80
CA PHE A 12 -2.62 -2.33 0.85
C PHE A 12 -3.38 -3.39 1.63
N ILE A 13 -3.24 -4.65 1.24
CA ILE A 13 -3.74 -5.80 2.00
C ILE A 13 -2.95 -5.86 3.32
N ASN A 14 -3.63 -6.05 4.45
CA ASN A 14 -2.97 -6.11 5.75
C ASN A 14 -2.17 -7.41 5.89
N THR A 15 -0.84 -7.32 5.74
CA THR A 15 0.09 -8.44 5.94
C THR A 15 0.88 -8.24 7.24
N PRO A 16 1.33 -9.32 7.92
CA PRO A 16 2.15 -9.18 9.14
C PRO A 16 3.42 -8.35 8.94
N TYR A 17 3.94 -8.33 7.72
CA TYR A 17 5.06 -7.48 7.32
C TYR A 17 4.69 -5.98 7.36
N LEU A 18 3.53 -5.61 6.80
CA LEU A 18 3.04 -4.23 6.83
C LEU A 18 2.71 -3.74 8.24
N GLU A 19 2.20 -4.62 9.10
CA GLU A 19 2.00 -4.31 10.52
C GLU A 19 3.33 -4.02 11.22
N SER A 20 4.36 -4.84 10.98
CA SER A 20 5.69 -4.67 11.56
C SER A 20 6.38 -3.37 11.14
N LEU A 21 6.03 -2.83 9.97
CA LEU A 21 6.55 -1.55 9.48
C LEU A 21 5.99 -0.35 10.26
N GLY A 22 4.88 -0.51 10.98
CA GLY A 22 4.18 0.56 11.68
C GLY A 22 3.46 1.47 10.68
N THR A 23 2.14 1.37 10.66
CA THR A 23 1.25 1.99 9.66
C THR A 23 1.06 3.50 9.83
N GLU A 24 1.54 4.08 10.95
CA GLU A 24 1.45 5.51 11.27
C GLU A 24 2.79 6.14 11.66
N LEU A 25 2.90 7.46 11.46
CA LEU A 25 3.98 8.29 12.02
C LEU A 25 3.83 8.31 13.54
N SER A 26 4.93 8.14 14.27
CA SER A 26 4.89 8.24 15.73
C SER A 26 4.40 9.63 16.16
N TYR A 27 3.75 9.75 17.33
CA TYR A 27 3.23 11.01 17.87
C TYR A 27 4.29 12.12 17.85
N PHE A 28 5.53 11.75 18.17
CA PHE A 28 6.69 12.65 18.13
C PHE A 28 7.03 13.14 16.72
N GLU A 29 6.96 12.27 15.70
CA GLU A 29 7.22 12.66 14.32
C GLU A 29 6.13 13.59 13.76
N ARG A 30 4.87 13.36 14.14
CA ARG A 30 3.75 14.26 13.82
C ARG A 30 3.97 15.64 14.46
N LEU A 31 4.30 15.67 15.76
CA LEU A 31 4.56 16.90 16.50
C LEU A 31 5.78 17.65 15.92
N TRP A 32 6.86 16.94 15.59
CA TRP A 32 8.08 17.54 15.04
C TRP A 32 7.89 18.11 13.63
N SER A 33 7.04 17.47 12.82
CA SER A 33 6.67 17.97 11.48
C SER A 33 5.82 19.25 11.51
N ARG A 34 5.16 19.54 12.64
CA ARG A 34 4.26 20.69 12.82
C ARG A 34 5.03 22.00 12.95
N PHE A 35 6.17 22.00 13.65
CA PHE A 35 7.00 23.19 13.84
C PHE A 35 7.72 23.58 12.54
N SER A 36 7.70 24.87 12.20
CA SER A 36 8.26 25.39 10.92
C SER A 36 9.79 25.31 10.87
N LEU A 37 10.46 25.64 11.99
CA LEU A 37 11.93 25.66 12.10
C LEU A 37 12.57 24.29 11.82
N THR A 38 11.92 23.22 12.27
CA THR A 38 12.48 21.88 12.23
C THR A 38 12.07 21.10 10.98
N ARG A 39 11.17 21.65 10.16
CA ARG A 39 10.58 20.96 9.02
C ARG A 39 11.64 20.55 7.98
N LYS A 40 12.67 21.38 7.77
CA LYS A 40 13.81 21.08 6.88
C LYS A 40 14.63 19.89 7.40
N TRP A 41 15.00 19.92 8.68
CA TRP A 41 15.80 18.88 9.32
C TRP A 41 15.05 17.55 9.41
N PHE A 42 13.75 17.60 9.69
CA PHE A 42 12.88 16.43 9.69
C PHE A 42 12.80 15.76 8.31
N LYS A 43 12.67 16.55 7.23
CA LYS A 43 12.71 16.02 5.85
C LYS A 43 14.06 15.35 5.54
N MET A 44 15.18 15.98 5.91
CA MET A 44 16.52 15.41 5.72
C MET A 44 16.70 14.11 6.51
N TYR A 45 16.27 14.08 7.77
CA TYR A 45 16.31 12.89 8.63
C TYR A 45 15.51 11.72 8.03
N LYS A 46 14.28 11.98 7.57
CA LYS A 46 13.45 10.97 6.90
C LYS A 46 14.10 10.46 5.61
N GLY A 47 14.68 11.35 4.81
CA GLY A 47 15.42 10.99 3.59
C GLY A 47 16.63 10.10 3.88
N TYR A 48 17.45 10.46 4.87
CA TYR A 48 18.60 9.67 5.31
C TYR A 48 18.18 8.27 5.79
N ARG A 49 17.12 8.16 6.60
CA ARG A 49 16.61 6.86 7.06
C ARG A 49 16.06 6.01 5.93
N ALA A 50 15.41 6.60 4.93
CA ALA A 50 14.94 5.89 3.76
C ALA A 50 16.11 5.31 2.94
N MET A 51 17.15 6.11 2.69
CA MET A 51 18.36 5.68 1.97
C MET A 51 19.06 4.51 2.68
N LYS A 52 19.22 4.61 4.02
CA LYS A 52 19.82 3.54 4.83
C LYS A 52 18.98 2.25 4.81
N GLY A 53 17.65 2.38 4.79
CA GLY A 53 16.74 1.24 4.64
C GLY A 53 16.85 0.57 3.27
N MET A 54 17.04 1.35 2.19
CA MET A 54 17.29 0.83 0.85
C MET A 54 18.65 0.13 0.75
N GLU A 55 19.71 0.72 1.32
CA GLU A 55 21.05 0.12 1.39
C GLU A 55 21.02 -1.22 2.14
N GLN A 56 20.33 -1.29 3.28
CA GLN A 56 20.13 -2.53 4.02
C GLN A 56 19.37 -3.58 3.20
N SER A 57 18.34 -3.16 2.47
CA SER A 57 17.55 -4.05 1.60
C SER A 57 18.35 -4.59 0.41
N ALA A 58 19.26 -3.78 -0.14
CA ALA A 58 20.13 -4.15 -1.24
C ALA A 58 21.31 -5.04 -0.81
N SER A 59 21.86 -4.82 0.39
CA SER A 59 23.01 -5.56 0.93
C SER A 59 22.64 -6.87 1.63
N SER A 60 21.40 -7.02 2.12
CA SER A 60 20.94 -8.27 2.72
C SER A 60 20.58 -9.31 1.66
N GLY A 61 21.55 -10.12 1.23
CA GLY A 61 21.39 -11.25 0.29
C GLY A 61 20.52 -12.41 0.79
N GLY A 62 19.32 -12.13 1.31
CA GLY A 62 18.39 -13.16 1.79
C GLY A 62 17.27 -12.69 2.74
N LYS A 63 17.25 -11.44 3.21
CA LYS A 63 16.14 -10.95 4.05
C LYS A 63 14.96 -10.58 3.15
N LYS A 64 13.79 -11.17 3.45
CA LYS A 64 12.51 -11.10 2.73
C LYS A 64 12.37 -9.81 1.94
N LYS A 65 12.44 -9.92 0.61
CA LYS A 65 12.32 -8.76 -0.28
C LYS A 65 10.94 -8.14 -0.05
N ALA A 66 10.88 -6.89 0.40
CA ALA A 66 9.66 -6.18 0.79
C ALA A 66 8.54 -6.27 -0.28
N TRP A 67 8.90 -6.33 -1.57
CA TRP A 67 7.94 -6.48 -2.66
C TRP A 67 7.16 -7.80 -2.66
N LYS A 68 7.68 -8.86 -2.01
CA LYS A 68 6.99 -10.16 -1.91
C LYS A 68 5.83 -10.13 -0.92
N ASP A 69 5.91 -9.26 0.08
CA ASP A 69 5.00 -9.25 1.23
C ASP A 69 4.07 -8.00 1.22
N VAL A 70 4.17 -7.14 0.20
CA VAL A 70 3.37 -5.92 0.06
C VAL A 70 2.52 -6.01 -1.21
N TRP A 71 1.20 -6.04 -1.02
CA TRP A 71 0.22 -6.16 -2.10
C TRP A 71 -0.75 -4.98 -2.06
N SER A 72 -0.84 -4.23 -3.15
CA SER A 72 -1.81 -3.13 -3.32
C SER A 72 -3.14 -3.69 -3.81
N ALA A 73 -4.24 -3.40 -3.12
CA ALA A 73 -5.57 -3.82 -3.53
C ALA A 73 -6.64 -2.82 -3.07
N GLY A 74 -7.71 -2.68 -3.86
CA GLY A 74 -8.89 -1.92 -3.48
C GLY A 74 -9.78 -2.68 -2.49
N GLN A 75 -10.76 -2.00 -1.90
CA GLN A 75 -11.71 -2.62 -0.96
C GLN A 75 -12.54 -3.75 -1.60
N THR A 76 -12.74 -3.69 -2.91
CA THR A 76 -13.50 -4.69 -3.69
C THR A 76 -12.83 -6.06 -3.72
N VAL A 77 -11.55 -6.19 -3.35
CA VAL A 77 -10.88 -7.50 -3.26
C VAL A 77 -11.58 -8.43 -2.26
N GLY A 78 -12.24 -7.88 -1.23
CA GLY A 78 -13.01 -8.67 -0.26
C GLY A 78 -14.29 -9.30 -0.83
N LEU A 79 -14.70 -8.92 -2.05
CA LEU A 79 -15.84 -9.51 -2.76
C LEU A 79 -15.44 -10.69 -3.65
N ILE A 80 -14.14 -10.95 -3.81
CA ILE A 80 -13.64 -12.03 -4.67
C ILE A 80 -13.69 -13.35 -3.88
N THR A 81 -14.51 -14.30 -4.33
CA THR A 81 -14.66 -15.62 -3.71
C THR A 81 -13.90 -16.73 -4.42
N ASP A 82 -13.64 -16.55 -5.73
CA ASP A 82 -13.13 -17.61 -6.59
C ASP A 82 -12.07 -17.08 -7.57
N THR A 83 -11.18 -17.97 -8.00
CA THR A 83 -10.20 -17.68 -9.04
C THR A 83 -10.68 -18.28 -10.36
N LYS A 84 -10.96 -17.44 -11.35
CA LYS A 84 -11.45 -17.85 -12.69
C LYS A 84 -10.47 -17.41 -13.78
N PRO A 85 -10.49 -18.06 -14.97
CA PRO A 85 -9.80 -17.53 -16.14
C PRO A 85 -10.26 -16.11 -16.47
N ALA A 86 -9.32 -15.26 -16.91
CA ALA A 86 -9.63 -13.86 -17.22
C ALA A 86 -10.76 -13.71 -18.26
N ALA A 87 -10.84 -14.62 -19.23
CA ALA A 87 -11.89 -14.63 -20.25
C ALA A 87 -13.29 -14.83 -19.63
N GLU A 88 -13.41 -15.72 -18.65
CA GLU A 88 -14.68 -15.99 -17.97
C GLU A 88 -15.13 -14.77 -17.16
N ILE A 89 -14.21 -14.14 -16.42
CA ILE A 89 -14.50 -12.91 -15.64
C ILE A 89 -15.05 -11.82 -16.56
N VAL A 90 -14.39 -11.57 -17.70
CA VAL A 90 -14.84 -10.57 -18.67
C VAL A 90 -16.23 -10.91 -19.22
N SER A 91 -16.47 -12.18 -19.55
CA SER A 91 -17.78 -12.62 -20.06
C SER A 91 -18.90 -12.44 -19.04
N GLU A 92 -18.63 -12.72 -17.76
CA GLU A 92 -19.57 -12.57 -16.65
C GLU A 92 -19.91 -11.09 -16.42
N VAL A 93 -18.91 -10.22 -16.37
CA VAL A 93 -19.09 -8.77 -16.22
C VAL A 93 -19.93 -8.19 -17.37
N ILE A 94 -19.68 -8.60 -18.62
CA ILE A 94 -20.47 -8.15 -19.79
C ILE A 94 -21.94 -8.60 -19.67
N ARG A 95 -22.16 -9.84 -19.25
CA ARG A 95 -23.51 -10.41 -19.06
C ARG A 95 -24.27 -9.65 -17.97
N GLU A 96 -23.68 -9.50 -16.80
CA GLU A 96 -24.28 -8.80 -15.65
C GLU A 96 -24.60 -7.34 -15.96
N TYR A 97 -23.67 -6.64 -16.63
CA TYR A 97 -23.91 -5.27 -17.09
C TYR A 97 -25.10 -5.18 -18.04
N SER A 98 -25.20 -6.12 -18.99
CA SER A 98 -26.30 -6.14 -19.97
C SER A 98 -27.65 -6.43 -19.32
N GLU A 99 -27.69 -7.30 -18.31
CA GLU A 99 -28.88 -7.59 -17.51
C GLU A 99 -29.30 -6.37 -16.69
N ALA A 100 -28.37 -5.73 -15.99
CA ALA A 100 -28.62 -4.52 -15.22
C ALA A 100 -29.14 -3.38 -16.12
N LYS A 101 -28.55 -3.20 -17.31
CA LYS A 101 -28.99 -2.18 -18.28
C LYS A 101 -30.44 -2.39 -18.74
N LYS A 102 -30.90 -3.63 -18.90
CA LYS A 102 -32.29 -3.94 -19.29
C LYS A 102 -33.31 -3.61 -18.20
N GLN A 103 -32.87 -3.55 -16.95
CA GLN A 103 -33.71 -3.24 -15.79
C GLN A 103 -33.78 -1.75 -15.47
N LEU A 104 -33.03 -0.91 -16.21
CA LEU A 104 -33.13 0.53 -16.07
C LEU A 104 -34.49 1.02 -16.60
N PRO A 105 -35.18 1.92 -15.89
CA PRO A 105 -36.47 2.49 -16.30
C PRO A 105 -36.37 3.36 -17.56
#